data_AF-A0A536Z9R1-F1
#
_entry.id   AF-A0A536Z9R1-F1
#
_cell.length_a   1.000
_cell.length_b   1.000
_cell.length_c   1.000
_cell.angle_alpha   90.00
_cell.angle_beta   90.00
_cell.angle_gamma   90.00
#
_symmetry.space_group_name_H-M   'P 1'
#
loop_
_entity.id
_entity.type
_entity.pdbx_description
1 polymer ?
#
loop_
_entity_poly.entity_id
_entity_poly.type
_entity_poly.pdbx_seq_one_letter_code
_entity_poly.pdbx_strand_id
1 'polypeptide(L)'
;MALDQSPNTNYVVYTAPTNTSWQQILNAMINDGVTVISNSWSDCEDQHTLADVQSIDAVLAAAAASGVSIFNGSGDTGATCLDGSANTVGVPASSPHATAVGGTTPIASDGATYGGAMWWDGSAKLPPTGQGGFGVSRYFARPSYQDGLAASTMRSVPDLAVIADPRFGLGLCRADAGGCPDGLMHGGTSMAAPGMAVMTANLNERLGANIGEVNPVIYPLAATNAFHSAASMGTDFAHVGLGSPSLNYLRLLLSHQTIGPVSPSLSLVASSRIAVDDGVTAGLIQVNLVDANGYPVSGKSVTLTPNGTSHAVITSVSGPSDLNSGAVVFHLTDTTIE
;
A
#
# COMPACT_ATOMS: atom_id res chain seq x y z
N MET A 1 6.70 -6.28 8.83
CA MET A 1 5.45 -5.84 8.19
C MET A 1 4.52 -7.00 7.92
N ALA A 2 4.96 -8.04 7.19
CA ALA A 2 4.06 -9.10 6.78
C ALA A 2 3.46 -9.90 7.96
N LEU A 3 4.32 -10.42 8.83
CA LEU A 3 3.94 -11.28 9.97
C LEU A 3 2.96 -10.65 10.98
N ASP A 4 2.98 -9.32 11.14
CA ASP A 4 2.18 -8.62 12.16
C ASP A 4 0.78 -8.22 11.65
N GLN A 5 0.59 -8.17 10.33
CA GLN A 5 -0.64 -7.70 9.70
C GLN A 5 -1.57 -8.83 9.20
N SER A 6 -1.11 -10.08 9.22
CA SER A 6 -1.94 -11.27 8.91
C SER A 6 -1.46 -12.50 9.71
N PRO A 7 -1.89 -12.69 10.96
CA PRO A 7 -1.44 -13.81 11.79
C PRO A 7 -1.93 -15.18 11.30
N ASN A 8 -3.00 -15.21 10.48
CA ASN A 8 -3.55 -16.43 9.88
C ASN A 8 -2.85 -16.82 8.56
N THR A 9 -1.90 -16.02 8.09
CA THR A 9 -1.15 -16.32 6.85
C THR A 9 0.06 -17.19 7.16
N ASN A 10 0.27 -18.24 6.37
CA ASN A 10 1.49 -19.03 6.42
C ASN A 10 2.59 -18.33 5.61
N TYR A 11 3.71 -18.01 6.26
CA TYR A 11 4.85 -17.37 5.61
C TYR A 11 5.93 -18.38 5.30
N VAL A 12 6.40 -18.38 4.06
CA VAL A 12 7.53 -19.20 3.60
C VAL A 12 8.59 -18.28 3.01
N VAL A 13 9.83 -18.44 3.46
CA VAL A 13 10.98 -17.68 2.94
C VAL A 13 11.80 -18.59 2.05
N TYR A 14 12.00 -18.16 0.81
CA TYR A 14 12.82 -18.86 -0.17
C TYR A 14 14.19 -18.21 -0.24
N THR A 15 15.22 -18.98 0.15
CA THR A 15 16.61 -18.53 0.14
C THR A 15 17.35 -19.27 -0.96
N ALA A 16 18.11 -18.54 -1.77
CA ALA A 16 18.91 -19.12 -2.84
C ALA A 16 20.26 -18.39 -2.99
N PRO A 17 21.30 -19.06 -3.53
CA PRO A 17 22.53 -18.39 -3.93
C PRO A 17 22.29 -17.24 -4.92
N THR A 18 23.13 -16.22 -4.90
CA THR A 18 22.98 -15.01 -5.74
C THR A 18 23.07 -15.25 -7.25
N ASN A 19 23.60 -16.40 -7.67
CA ASN A 19 23.64 -16.82 -9.08
C ASN A 19 22.43 -17.68 -9.50
N THR A 20 21.42 -17.83 -8.63
CA THR A 20 20.17 -18.52 -8.97
C THR A 20 19.35 -17.65 -9.91
N SER A 21 18.86 -18.25 -11.00
CA SER A 21 18.02 -17.53 -11.96
C SER A 21 16.63 -17.21 -11.36
N TRP A 22 16.03 -16.13 -11.85
CA TRP A 22 14.64 -15.76 -11.54
C TRP A 22 13.67 -16.92 -11.76
N GLN A 23 13.81 -17.65 -12.87
CA GLN A 23 12.97 -18.79 -13.20
C GLN A 23 13.08 -19.91 -12.16
N GLN A 24 14.29 -20.22 -11.68
CA GLN A 24 14.48 -21.29 -10.70
C GLN A 24 13.77 -20.98 -9.38
N ILE A 25 13.95 -19.77 -8.85
CA ILE A 25 13.37 -19.39 -7.55
C ILE A 25 11.85 -19.21 -7.64
N LEU A 26 11.34 -18.62 -8.73
CA LEU A 26 9.90 -18.48 -8.96
C LEU A 26 9.23 -19.85 -9.14
N ASN A 27 9.83 -20.77 -9.89
CA ASN A 27 9.29 -22.12 -10.04
C ASN A 27 9.26 -22.88 -8.70
N ALA A 28 10.27 -22.71 -7.84
CA ALA A 28 10.26 -23.32 -6.51
C ALA A 28 9.05 -22.83 -5.68
N MET A 29 8.82 -21.51 -5.65
CA MET A 29 7.66 -20.91 -4.99
C MET A 29 6.33 -21.45 -5.53
N ILE A 30 6.17 -21.47 -6.86
CA ILE A 30 4.93 -21.92 -7.51
C ILE A 30 4.68 -23.41 -7.23
N ASN A 31 5.71 -24.26 -7.31
CA ASN A 31 5.58 -25.70 -7.09
C ASN A 31 5.22 -26.06 -5.64
N ASP A 32 5.61 -25.23 -4.67
CA ASP A 32 5.22 -25.38 -3.27
C ASP A 32 3.79 -24.91 -2.98
N GLY A 33 3.10 -24.33 -3.98
CA GLY A 33 1.70 -23.92 -3.88
C GLY A 33 1.47 -22.60 -3.14
N VAL A 34 2.44 -21.68 -3.16
CA VAL A 34 2.23 -20.33 -2.60
C VAL A 34 1.13 -19.60 -3.36
N THR A 35 0.29 -18.83 -2.65
CA THR A 35 -0.83 -18.09 -3.24
C THR A 35 -0.52 -16.62 -3.47
N VAL A 36 0.48 -16.09 -2.76
CA VAL A 36 0.97 -14.72 -2.91
C VAL A 36 2.51 -14.73 -2.83
N ILE A 37 3.16 -14.11 -3.82
CA ILE A 37 4.60 -13.91 -3.88
C ILE A 37 4.91 -12.43 -3.63
N SER A 38 5.84 -12.18 -2.71
CA SER A 38 6.46 -10.86 -2.50
C SER A 38 7.93 -10.95 -2.87
N ASN A 39 8.38 -10.05 -3.74
CA ASN A 39 9.78 -9.94 -4.13
C ASN A 39 10.27 -8.49 -4.00
N SER A 40 11.40 -8.36 -3.31
CA SER A 40 12.09 -7.09 -3.05
C SER A 40 13.52 -7.08 -3.59
N TRP A 41 13.78 -7.92 -4.61
CA TRP A 41 15.05 -7.99 -5.34
C TRP A 41 14.82 -7.62 -6.81
N SER A 42 15.85 -7.09 -7.46
CA SER A 42 15.78 -6.73 -8.88
C SER A 42 17.14 -6.68 -9.54
N ASP A 43 17.16 -6.97 -10.83
CA ASP A 43 18.24 -6.60 -11.76
C ASP A 43 17.72 -5.55 -12.75
N CYS A 44 18.63 -4.85 -13.44
CA CYS A 44 18.20 -3.85 -14.43
C CYS A 44 17.80 -4.52 -15.76
N GLU A 45 16.72 -4.05 -16.37
CA GLU A 45 16.21 -4.69 -17.60
C GLU A 45 17.21 -4.63 -18.78
N ASP A 46 18.21 -3.73 -18.78
CA ASP A 46 19.32 -3.71 -19.78
C ASP A 46 20.30 -4.85 -19.64
N GLN A 47 20.38 -5.42 -18.45
CA GLN A 47 21.33 -6.46 -18.13
C GLN A 47 20.84 -7.82 -18.62
N HIS A 48 19.60 -7.88 -19.12
CA HIS A 48 18.96 -9.08 -19.65
C HIS A 48 18.72 -8.95 -21.15
N THR A 49 18.67 -10.10 -21.83
CA THR A 49 18.18 -10.13 -23.22
C THR A 49 16.65 -10.14 -23.23
N LEU A 50 16.04 -9.79 -24.38
CA LEU A 50 14.60 -9.94 -24.58
C LEU A 50 14.13 -11.38 -24.29
N ALA A 51 14.90 -12.37 -24.72
CA ALA A 51 14.56 -13.78 -24.51
C ALA A 51 14.56 -14.15 -23.02
N ASP A 52 15.52 -13.63 -22.25
CA ASP A 52 15.58 -13.87 -20.80
C ASP A 52 14.36 -13.26 -20.09
N VAL A 53 14.04 -12.00 -20.41
CA VAL A 53 12.92 -11.28 -19.81
C VAL A 53 11.57 -11.92 -20.18
N GLN A 54 11.40 -12.36 -21.43
CA GLN A 54 10.22 -13.12 -21.86
C GLN A 54 10.12 -14.48 -21.19
N SER A 55 11.25 -15.15 -20.93
CA SER A 55 11.28 -16.43 -20.20
C SER A 55 10.86 -16.25 -18.73
N ILE A 56 11.31 -15.17 -18.08
CA ILE A 56 10.87 -14.82 -16.72
C ILE A 56 9.37 -14.50 -16.70
N ASP A 57 8.90 -13.70 -17.65
CA ASP A 57 7.48 -13.37 -17.78
C ASP A 57 6.60 -14.61 -18.04
N ALA A 58 7.07 -15.58 -18.82
CA ALA A 58 6.32 -16.82 -19.03
C ALA A 58 6.10 -17.61 -17.73
N VAL A 59 7.06 -17.60 -16.80
CA VAL A 59 6.91 -18.20 -15.46
C VAL A 59 5.90 -17.43 -14.63
N LEU A 60 5.95 -16.09 -14.67
CA LEU A 60 5.01 -15.22 -13.96
C LEU A 60 3.59 -15.36 -14.51
N ALA A 61 3.43 -15.46 -15.83
CA ALA A 61 2.15 -15.72 -16.50
C ALA A 61 1.57 -17.09 -16.09
N ALA A 62 2.39 -18.12 -15.99
CA ALA A 62 1.95 -19.44 -15.51
C ALA A 62 1.51 -19.40 -14.04
N ALA A 63 2.21 -18.64 -13.19
CA ALA A 63 1.82 -18.42 -11.80
C ALA A 63 0.50 -17.65 -11.68
N ALA A 64 0.36 -16.55 -12.43
CA ALA A 64 -0.84 -15.74 -12.54
C ALA A 64 -2.05 -16.59 -12.98
N ALA A 65 -1.87 -17.42 -14.02
CA ALA A 65 -2.90 -18.35 -14.50
C ALA A 65 -3.26 -19.44 -13.47
N SER A 66 -2.37 -19.74 -12.53
CA SER A 66 -2.60 -20.67 -11.41
C SER A 66 -3.19 -19.98 -10.17
N GLY A 67 -3.53 -18.69 -10.26
CA GLY A 67 -4.15 -17.93 -9.19
C GLY A 67 -3.17 -17.37 -8.16
N VAL A 68 -1.88 -17.25 -8.51
CA VAL A 68 -0.85 -16.65 -7.65
C VAL A 68 -0.78 -15.14 -7.88
N SER A 69 -0.93 -14.34 -6.83
CA SER A 69 -0.68 -12.89 -6.87
C SER A 69 0.81 -12.59 -6.67
N ILE A 70 1.41 -11.74 -7.50
CA ILE A 70 2.87 -11.49 -7.46
C ILE A 70 3.14 -10.00 -7.35
N PHE A 71 3.93 -9.61 -6.36
CA PHE A 71 4.29 -8.22 -6.09
C PHE A 71 5.80 -8.01 -6.13
N ASN A 72 6.24 -7.07 -6.95
CA ASN A 72 7.66 -6.69 -7.10
C ASN A 72 7.85 -5.23 -6.71
N GLY A 73 8.84 -4.93 -5.87
CA GLY A 73 9.24 -3.54 -5.63
C GLY A 73 9.71 -2.88 -6.93
N SER A 74 9.29 -1.64 -7.20
CA SER A 74 9.64 -0.96 -8.46
C SER A 74 11.03 -0.32 -8.48
N GLY A 75 11.73 -0.27 -7.34
CA GLY A 75 13.04 0.34 -7.17
C GLY A 75 13.00 1.58 -6.27
N ASP A 76 14.19 2.01 -5.81
CA ASP A 76 14.33 3.05 -4.77
C ASP A 76 15.12 4.29 -5.25
N THR A 77 15.33 4.39 -6.57
CA THR A 77 16.22 5.35 -7.23
C THR A 77 15.51 6.21 -8.29
N GLY A 78 14.18 6.35 -8.19
CA GLY A 78 13.38 7.16 -9.11
C GLY A 78 13.39 6.57 -10.51
N ALA A 79 13.69 7.39 -11.53
CA ALA A 79 13.78 6.91 -12.91
C ALA A 79 15.07 6.14 -13.23
N THR A 80 15.98 5.97 -12.30
CA THR A 80 17.31 5.38 -12.56
C THR A 80 17.36 3.96 -12.01
N CYS A 81 17.92 3.01 -12.76
CA CYS A 81 18.11 1.65 -12.26
C CYS A 81 19.36 1.52 -11.38
N LEU A 82 19.56 0.36 -10.75
CA LEU A 82 20.67 0.05 -9.84
C LEU A 82 22.06 0.22 -10.47
N ASP A 83 22.18 0.11 -11.79
CA ASP A 83 23.42 0.29 -12.55
C ASP A 83 23.67 1.75 -12.98
N GLY A 84 22.76 2.67 -12.65
CA GLY A 84 22.81 4.07 -13.06
C GLY A 84 22.16 4.38 -14.40
N SER A 85 21.58 3.39 -15.09
CA SER A 85 20.89 3.58 -16.36
C SER A 85 19.59 4.37 -16.17
N ALA A 86 19.43 5.44 -16.97
CA ALA A 86 18.29 6.33 -16.89
C ALA A 86 17.04 5.75 -17.58
N ASN A 87 15.88 5.98 -16.98
CA ASN A 87 14.57 5.47 -17.41
C ASN A 87 14.55 3.95 -17.65
N THR A 88 15.27 3.21 -16.80
CA THR A 88 15.34 1.74 -16.83
C THR A 88 14.56 1.18 -15.64
N VAL A 89 13.60 0.30 -15.93
CA VAL A 89 12.86 -0.45 -14.91
C VAL A 89 13.59 -1.74 -14.52
N GLY A 90 13.26 -2.29 -13.36
CA GLY A 90 13.84 -3.54 -12.87
C GLY A 90 13.09 -4.80 -13.33
N VAL A 91 13.81 -5.91 -13.45
CA VAL A 91 13.26 -7.27 -13.62
C VAL A 91 13.19 -7.92 -12.22
N PRO A 92 12.09 -8.57 -11.84
CA PRO A 92 10.89 -8.88 -12.64
C PRO A 92 9.76 -7.85 -12.56
N ALA A 93 9.96 -6.66 -11.97
CA ALA A 93 8.94 -5.62 -11.89
C ALA A 93 8.43 -5.15 -13.27
N SER A 94 9.21 -5.32 -14.34
CA SER A 94 8.81 -4.98 -15.70
C SER A 94 7.80 -5.94 -16.34
N SER A 95 7.61 -7.15 -15.79
CA SER A 95 6.63 -8.11 -16.32
C SER A 95 5.19 -7.58 -16.21
N PRO A 96 4.34 -7.70 -17.24
CA PRO A 96 2.91 -7.38 -17.16
C PRO A 96 2.11 -8.34 -16.27
N HIS A 97 2.59 -9.58 -16.05
CA HIS A 97 1.91 -10.60 -15.23
C HIS A 97 2.26 -10.54 -13.74
N ALA A 98 2.90 -9.46 -13.30
CA ALA A 98 3.16 -9.16 -11.91
C ALA A 98 2.84 -7.69 -11.61
N THR A 99 2.45 -7.40 -10.38
CA THR A 99 2.16 -6.04 -9.93
C THR A 99 3.45 -5.38 -9.44
N ALA A 100 3.86 -4.32 -10.12
CA ALA A 100 4.97 -3.48 -9.67
C ALA A 100 4.46 -2.49 -8.61
N VAL A 101 5.11 -2.48 -7.45
CA VAL A 101 4.71 -1.70 -6.28
C VAL A 101 5.69 -0.55 -6.07
N GLY A 102 5.20 0.65 -6.32
CA GLY A 102 5.91 1.91 -6.11
C GLY A 102 5.83 2.41 -4.67
N GLY A 103 6.44 3.58 -4.46
CA GLY A 103 6.62 4.16 -3.15
C GLY A 103 5.90 5.48 -2.93
N THR A 104 5.28 5.62 -1.76
CA THR A 104 4.67 6.87 -1.28
C THR A 104 5.26 7.33 0.05
N THR A 105 5.15 8.62 0.31
CA THR A 105 5.32 9.25 1.62
C THR A 105 3.92 9.57 2.17
N PRO A 106 3.53 9.05 3.35
CA PRO A 106 2.23 9.39 3.95
C PRO A 106 2.20 10.84 4.43
N ILE A 107 1.03 11.46 4.36
CA ILE A 107 0.76 12.78 4.94
C ILE A 107 0.08 12.54 6.28
N ALA A 108 0.60 13.18 7.33
CA ALA A 108 0.03 13.06 8.67
C ALA A 108 -1.40 13.64 8.71
N SER A 109 -2.27 12.96 9.45
CA SER A 109 -3.59 13.46 9.83
C SER A 109 -3.83 13.20 11.31
N ASP A 110 -4.81 13.90 11.87
CA ASP A 110 -5.28 13.63 13.23
C ASP A 110 -6.01 12.29 13.31
N GLY A 111 -5.92 11.64 14.47
CA GLY A 111 -6.47 10.30 14.66
C GLY A 111 -5.83 9.26 13.73
N ALA A 112 -6.51 8.12 13.59
CA ALA A 112 -6.16 7.04 12.68
C ALA A 112 -6.87 7.21 11.32
N THR A 113 -6.93 8.44 10.79
CA THR A 113 -7.51 8.72 9.47
C THR A 113 -6.45 8.73 8.37
N TYR A 114 -6.88 8.76 7.11
CA TYR A 114 -5.98 8.90 5.97
C TYR A 114 -5.79 10.38 5.63
N GLY A 115 -4.60 10.93 5.91
CA GLY A 115 -4.24 12.33 5.62
C GLY A 115 -3.80 12.60 4.18
N GLY A 116 -3.73 11.57 3.34
CA GLY A 116 -3.16 11.65 2.00
C GLY A 116 -1.81 10.96 1.91
N ALA A 117 -1.28 10.91 0.68
CA ALA A 117 0.06 10.47 0.41
C ALA A 117 0.61 11.24 -0.79
N MET A 118 1.93 11.32 -0.89
CA MET A 118 2.64 11.87 -2.03
C MET A 118 3.51 10.78 -2.63
N TRP A 119 3.89 10.91 -3.90
CA TRP A 119 5.00 10.11 -4.42
C TRP A 119 6.22 10.27 -3.52
N TRP A 120 6.89 9.16 -3.23
CA TRP A 120 8.08 9.20 -2.38
C TRP A 120 9.24 9.84 -3.14
N ASP A 121 9.49 11.11 -2.84
CA ASP A 121 10.69 11.85 -3.26
C ASP A 121 11.51 12.27 -2.02
N GLY A 122 12.45 11.40 -1.66
CA GLY A 122 13.41 11.61 -0.59
C GLY A 122 14.76 12.16 -1.06
N SER A 123 14.91 12.51 -2.35
CA SER A 123 16.21 12.87 -2.94
C SER A 123 16.83 14.13 -2.32
N ALA A 124 15.98 15.11 -1.98
CA ALA A 124 16.39 16.37 -1.36
C ALA A 124 16.39 16.34 0.19
N LYS A 125 16.20 15.18 0.82
CA LYS A 125 16.22 15.04 2.29
C LYS A 125 17.66 14.91 2.81
N LEU A 126 17.84 15.14 4.12
CA LEU A 126 19.13 15.02 4.80
C LEU A 126 19.00 14.07 6.00
N PRO A 127 19.56 12.84 5.93
CA PRO A 127 20.14 12.21 4.74
C PRO A 127 19.06 11.94 3.66
N PRO A 128 19.45 11.79 2.37
CA PRO A 128 18.51 11.38 1.32
C PRO A 128 17.89 10.03 1.66
N THR A 129 16.58 9.89 1.46
CA THR A 129 15.90 8.63 1.82
C THR A 129 15.68 7.69 0.65
N GLY A 130 15.82 8.15 -0.59
CA GLY A 130 15.53 7.39 -1.81
C GLY A 130 14.34 8.00 -2.58
N GLN A 131 13.90 7.34 -3.64
CA GLN A 131 12.75 7.77 -4.44
C GLN A 131 11.97 6.55 -4.92
N GLY A 132 10.63 6.62 -4.95
CA GLY A 132 9.81 5.55 -5.50
C GLY A 132 10.14 5.32 -6.98
N GLY A 133 10.59 4.12 -7.33
CA GLY A 133 11.06 3.79 -8.67
C GLY A 133 9.94 3.85 -9.71
N PHE A 134 10.25 4.42 -10.87
CA PHE A 134 9.32 4.51 -11.99
C PHE A 134 10.05 4.45 -13.33
N GLY A 135 9.31 4.12 -14.39
CA GLY A 135 9.85 4.09 -15.74
C GLY A 135 8.98 3.30 -16.70
N VAL A 136 9.54 3.00 -17.87
CA VAL A 136 8.88 2.19 -18.89
C VAL A 136 9.76 1.01 -19.29
N SER A 137 9.16 -0.15 -19.52
CA SER A 137 9.89 -1.31 -20.03
C SER A 137 10.43 -1.04 -21.43
N ARG A 138 11.61 -1.58 -21.73
CA ARG A 138 12.19 -1.63 -23.08
C ARG A 138 11.67 -2.80 -23.91
N TYR A 139 11.12 -3.83 -23.26
CA TYR A 139 10.80 -5.11 -23.89
C TYR A 139 9.29 -5.38 -23.98
N PHE A 140 8.52 -4.98 -22.96
CA PHE A 140 7.08 -5.21 -22.92
C PHE A 140 6.32 -4.02 -23.47
N ALA A 141 5.53 -4.26 -24.51
CA ALA A 141 4.53 -3.32 -24.98
C ALA A 141 3.53 -3.00 -23.85
N ARG A 142 2.90 -1.82 -23.93
CA ARG A 142 1.88 -1.41 -22.97
C ARG A 142 0.76 -2.46 -22.96
N PRO A 143 0.47 -3.10 -21.81
CA PRO A 143 -0.65 -4.02 -21.71
C PRO A 143 -1.96 -3.22 -21.80
N SER A 144 -3.01 -3.84 -22.35
CA SER A 144 -4.29 -3.16 -22.62
C SER A 144 -4.95 -2.57 -21.37
N TYR A 145 -4.69 -3.14 -20.20
CA TYR A 145 -5.20 -2.59 -18.93
C TYR A 145 -4.60 -1.23 -18.57
N GLN A 146 -3.46 -0.83 -19.17
CA GLN A 146 -2.85 0.51 -19.01
C GLN A 146 -3.31 1.52 -20.08
N ASP A 147 -4.19 1.13 -21.01
CA ASP A 147 -4.67 2.03 -22.05
C ASP A 147 -5.42 3.23 -21.47
N GLY A 148 -5.12 4.42 -22.00
CA GLY A 148 -5.70 5.68 -21.52
C GLY A 148 -5.13 6.20 -20.19
N LEU A 149 -4.28 5.43 -19.51
CA LEU A 149 -3.61 5.82 -18.27
C LEU A 149 -2.12 6.15 -18.50
N ALA A 150 -1.41 5.27 -19.21
CA ALA A 150 0.00 5.47 -19.51
C ALA A 150 0.21 6.22 -20.84
N ALA A 151 1.10 7.22 -20.85
CA ALA A 151 1.45 7.97 -22.06
C ALA A 151 2.31 7.15 -23.05
N SER A 152 3.17 6.27 -22.53
CA SER A 152 4.06 5.43 -23.33
C SER A 152 3.31 4.29 -24.03
N THR A 153 3.84 3.82 -25.16
CA THR A 153 3.39 2.58 -25.82
C THR A 153 4.01 1.32 -25.21
N MET A 154 4.85 1.47 -24.19
CA MET A 154 5.49 0.40 -23.44
C MET A 154 4.90 0.29 -22.03
N ARG A 155 5.07 -0.88 -21.38
CA ARG A 155 4.59 -1.16 -20.02
C ARG A 155 5.17 -0.14 -19.04
N SER A 156 4.30 0.64 -18.41
CA SER A 156 4.66 1.62 -17.38
C SER A 156 4.80 0.93 -16.03
N VAL A 157 5.78 1.35 -15.23
CA VAL A 157 6.05 0.89 -13.86
C VAL A 157 6.07 2.14 -12.96
N PRO A 158 5.43 2.14 -11.77
CA PRO A 158 4.74 1.02 -11.11
C PRO A 158 3.26 0.88 -11.54
N ASP A 159 2.58 -0.16 -11.06
CA ASP A 159 1.13 -0.37 -11.24
C ASP A 159 0.30 0.33 -10.15
N LEU A 160 0.82 0.40 -8.92
CA LEU A 160 0.25 1.12 -7.78
C LEU A 160 1.38 1.53 -6.82
N ALA A 161 1.10 2.35 -5.81
CA ALA A 161 2.12 2.75 -4.84
C ALA A 161 1.60 2.75 -3.39
N VAL A 162 2.41 2.23 -2.47
CA VAL A 162 2.13 2.25 -1.03
C VAL A 162 3.33 2.79 -0.26
N ILE A 163 3.19 2.93 1.06
CA ILE A 163 4.20 3.55 1.92
C ILE A 163 5.55 2.87 1.72
N ALA A 164 6.55 3.69 1.37
CA ALA A 164 7.94 3.27 1.15
C ALA A 164 8.94 4.20 1.84
N ASP A 165 8.60 5.44 2.14
CA ASP A 165 9.55 6.40 2.69
C ASP A 165 10.13 5.94 4.05
N PRO A 166 11.45 5.70 4.18
CA PRO A 166 12.09 5.27 5.43
C PRO A 166 11.84 6.17 6.64
N ARG A 167 11.46 7.44 6.44
CA ARG A 167 11.05 8.34 7.55
C ARG A 167 9.81 7.85 8.29
N PHE A 168 8.99 7.05 7.62
CA PHE A 168 7.81 6.35 8.14
C PHE A 168 7.99 4.83 8.07
N GLY A 169 9.25 4.39 8.03
CA GLY A 169 9.63 3.00 7.87
C GLY A 169 9.38 2.15 9.12
N LEU A 170 10.01 0.99 9.15
CA LEU A 170 9.94 0.07 10.27
C LEU A 170 11.31 -0.10 10.93
N GLY A 171 11.33 -0.18 12.25
CA GLY A 171 12.47 -0.74 12.98
C GLY A 171 12.54 -2.24 12.75
N LEU A 172 13.66 -2.75 12.25
CA LEU A 172 13.84 -4.17 11.96
C LEU A 172 14.72 -4.83 13.02
N CYS A 173 14.45 -6.11 13.28
CA CYS A 173 15.34 -6.96 14.05
C CYS A 173 16.29 -7.68 13.09
N ARG A 174 17.59 -7.38 13.16
CA ARG A 174 18.63 -8.01 12.33
C ARG A 174 19.64 -8.71 13.21
N ALA A 175 19.56 -10.05 13.23
CA ALA A 175 20.40 -10.89 14.07
C ALA A 175 21.90 -10.76 13.74
N ASP A 176 22.21 -10.47 12.48
CA ASP A 176 23.56 -10.28 11.94
C ASP A 176 24.08 -8.83 12.00
N ALA A 177 23.19 -7.86 12.24
CA ALA A 177 23.50 -6.44 12.08
C ALA A 177 23.12 -5.52 13.25
N GLY A 178 22.88 -6.06 14.45
CA GLY A 178 22.97 -5.25 15.67
C GLY A 178 21.78 -5.21 16.63
N GLY A 179 20.79 -6.10 16.52
CA GLY A 179 19.80 -6.32 17.58
C GLY A 179 18.33 -6.20 17.14
N CYS A 180 17.43 -6.07 18.12
CA CYS A 180 15.98 -6.05 17.93
C CYS A 180 15.35 -4.93 18.76
N PRO A 181 15.03 -3.75 18.16
CA PRO A 181 15.35 -3.34 16.79
C PRO A 181 16.83 -2.94 16.61
N ASP A 182 17.30 -2.85 15.37
CA ASP A 182 18.68 -2.50 14.98
C ASP A 182 19.00 -0.99 15.04
N GLY A 183 18.05 -0.19 15.54
CA GLY A 183 18.18 1.27 15.68
C GLY A 183 18.03 2.07 14.39
N LEU A 184 17.71 1.42 13.26
CA LEU A 184 17.46 2.08 11.98
C LEU A 184 15.99 1.99 11.59
N MET A 185 15.54 2.94 10.76
CA MET A 185 14.23 2.91 10.13
C MET A 185 14.40 2.48 8.68
N HIS A 186 13.73 1.39 8.31
CA HIS A 186 13.83 0.76 6.99
C HIS A 186 12.57 1.02 6.18
N GLY A 187 12.75 1.34 4.90
CA GLY A 187 11.67 1.58 3.96
C GLY A 187 11.98 0.98 2.59
N GLY A 188 11.81 1.78 1.55
CA GLY A 188 11.93 1.37 0.16
C GLY A 188 10.68 0.71 -0.39
N THR A 189 10.63 0.58 -1.70
CA THR A 189 9.70 -0.32 -2.40
C THR A 189 9.89 -1.78 -1.94
N SER A 190 11.06 -2.08 -1.36
CA SER A 190 11.33 -3.30 -0.60
C SER A 190 10.40 -3.53 0.60
N MET A 191 9.88 -2.47 1.20
CA MET A 191 8.83 -2.51 2.23
C MET A 191 7.42 -2.50 1.60
N ALA A 192 7.27 -1.80 0.48
CA ALA A 192 5.99 -1.66 -0.21
C ALA A 192 5.48 -2.99 -0.80
N ALA A 193 6.35 -3.77 -1.45
CA ALA A 193 6.02 -5.07 -2.04
C ALA A 193 5.44 -6.08 -1.02
N PRO A 194 6.09 -6.35 0.13
CA PRO A 194 5.51 -7.23 1.15
C PRO A 194 4.27 -6.60 1.81
N GLY A 195 4.19 -5.27 1.91
CA GLY A 195 2.98 -4.59 2.34
C GLY A 195 1.78 -4.97 1.46
N MET A 196 1.93 -4.87 0.14
CA MET A 196 0.88 -5.25 -0.80
C MET A 196 0.56 -6.74 -0.83
N ALA A 197 1.57 -7.60 -0.68
CA ALA A 197 1.35 -9.04 -0.58
C ALA A 197 0.42 -9.39 0.60
N VAL A 198 0.64 -8.75 1.74
CA VAL A 198 -0.15 -8.98 2.97
C VAL A 198 -1.53 -8.36 2.89
N MET A 199 -1.64 -7.16 2.32
CA MET A 199 -2.93 -6.56 2.00
C MET A 199 -3.78 -7.47 1.10
N THR A 200 -3.13 -8.13 0.13
CA THR A 200 -3.79 -9.06 -0.80
C THR A 200 -4.16 -10.39 -0.14
N ALA A 201 -3.29 -10.94 0.73
CA ALA A 201 -3.62 -12.11 1.53
C ALA A 201 -4.85 -11.86 2.42
N ASN A 202 -4.90 -10.71 3.11
CA ASN A 202 -6.07 -10.28 3.89
C ASN A 202 -7.32 -10.09 3.03
N LEU A 203 -7.16 -9.56 1.82
CA LEU A 203 -8.27 -9.39 0.88
C LEU A 203 -8.81 -10.75 0.42
N ASN A 204 -7.93 -11.69 0.10
CA ASN A 204 -8.29 -13.06 -0.27
C ASN A 204 -9.06 -13.77 0.86
N GLU A 205 -8.58 -13.65 2.11
CA GLU A 205 -9.28 -14.20 3.29
C GLU A 205 -10.70 -13.63 3.41
N ARG A 206 -10.84 -12.31 3.26
CA ARG A 206 -12.15 -11.62 3.38
C ARG A 206 -13.09 -11.89 2.21
N LEU A 207 -12.57 -12.19 1.02
CA LEU A 207 -13.36 -12.59 -0.14
C LEU A 207 -13.67 -14.09 -0.16
N GLY A 208 -12.94 -14.89 0.64
CA GLY A 208 -13.03 -16.35 0.64
C GLY A 208 -12.43 -17.01 -0.60
N ALA A 209 -11.66 -16.27 -1.41
CA ALA A 209 -11.05 -16.75 -2.64
C ALA A 209 -9.79 -15.93 -2.99
N ASN A 210 -8.83 -16.55 -3.67
CA ASN A 210 -7.66 -15.85 -4.20
C ASN A 210 -8.07 -15.01 -5.42
N ILE A 211 -7.69 -13.73 -5.43
CA ILE A 211 -7.95 -12.85 -6.57
C ILE A 211 -7.03 -13.10 -7.77
N GLY A 212 -5.96 -13.91 -7.60
CA GLY A 212 -5.05 -14.29 -8.69
C GLY A 212 -4.22 -13.12 -9.21
N GLU A 213 -4.12 -13.00 -10.53
CA GLU A 213 -3.41 -11.89 -11.17
C GLU A 213 -4.09 -10.57 -10.87
N VAL A 214 -3.39 -9.69 -10.16
CA VAL A 214 -4.02 -8.50 -9.57
C VAL A 214 -4.25 -7.41 -10.62
N ASN A 215 -3.35 -7.25 -11.60
CA ASN A 215 -3.45 -6.16 -12.58
C ASN A 215 -4.79 -6.18 -13.35
N PRO A 216 -5.22 -7.28 -14.00
CA PRO A 216 -6.52 -7.31 -14.69
C PRO A 216 -7.72 -7.03 -13.78
N VAL A 217 -7.62 -7.32 -12.49
CA VAL A 217 -8.69 -7.12 -11.49
C VAL A 217 -8.80 -5.66 -11.06
N ILE A 218 -7.68 -4.96 -10.86
CA ILE A 218 -7.69 -3.63 -10.25
C ILE A 218 -7.77 -2.47 -11.23
N TYR A 219 -7.21 -2.62 -12.44
CA TYR A 219 -7.19 -1.54 -13.43
C TYR A 219 -8.59 -1.09 -13.89
N PRO A 220 -9.60 -1.98 -14.02
CA PRO A 220 -10.98 -1.56 -14.25
C PRO A 220 -11.57 -0.68 -13.14
N LEU A 221 -10.97 -0.68 -11.94
CA LEU A 221 -11.41 0.07 -10.78
C LEU A 221 -10.68 1.43 -10.63
N ALA A 222 -9.79 1.79 -11.56
CA ALA A 222 -8.97 3.00 -11.52
C ALA A 222 -9.77 4.30 -11.31
N ALA A 223 -10.96 4.39 -11.90
CA ALA A 223 -11.84 5.57 -11.83
C ALA A 223 -12.84 5.52 -10.65
N THR A 224 -12.57 4.70 -9.63
CA THR A 224 -13.43 4.54 -8.45
C THR A 224 -12.69 4.93 -7.17
N ASN A 225 -13.36 4.86 -6.02
CA ASN A 225 -12.74 5.06 -4.70
C ASN A 225 -11.82 3.88 -4.27
N ALA A 226 -11.62 2.88 -5.11
CA ALA A 226 -10.64 1.82 -4.88
C ALA A 226 -9.22 2.36 -4.75
N PHE A 227 -8.93 3.55 -5.28
CA PHE A 227 -7.62 4.16 -5.25
C PHE A 227 -7.68 5.64 -4.87
N HIS A 228 -6.71 6.07 -4.08
CA HIS A 228 -6.31 7.47 -4.05
C HIS A 228 -5.47 7.74 -5.29
N SER A 229 -6.09 8.31 -6.32
CA SER A 229 -5.45 8.52 -7.63
C SER A 229 -4.18 9.36 -7.57
N ALA A 230 -3.34 9.25 -8.60
CA ALA A 230 -2.17 10.10 -8.80
C ALA A 230 -2.48 11.61 -8.69
N ALA A 231 -3.62 12.05 -9.25
CA ALA A 231 -4.06 13.43 -9.16
C ALA A 231 -4.32 13.87 -7.71
N SER A 232 -4.92 13.00 -6.88
CA SER A 232 -5.13 13.27 -5.44
C SER A 232 -3.83 13.36 -4.64
N MET A 233 -2.75 12.79 -5.17
CA MET A 233 -1.40 12.83 -4.60
C MET A 233 -0.54 13.96 -5.20
N GLY A 234 -1.11 14.78 -6.09
CA GLY A 234 -0.38 15.87 -6.76
C GLY A 234 0.69 15.41 -7.75
N THR A 235 0.53 14.22 -8.33
CA THR A 235 1.48 13.60 -9.27
C THR A 235 0.75 12.96 -10.46
N ASP A 236 1.44 12.09 -11.21
CA ASP A 236 0.92 11.42 -12.41
C ASP A 236 0.99 9.89 -12.32
N PHE A 237 0.40 9.22 -13.31
CA PHE A 237 0.37 7.77 -13.41
C PHE A 237 1.78 7.15 -13.52
N ALA A 238 2.75 7.85 -14.09
CA ALA A 238 4.10 7.29 -14.24
C ALA A 238 4.76 7.09 -12.87
N HIS A 239 4.54 7.98 -11.91
CA HIS A 239 5.19 7.91 -10.60
C HIS A 239 4.51 6.96 -9.60
N VAL A 240 3.18 6.83 -9.65
CA VAL A 240 2.41 6.06 -8.64
C VAL A 240 1.43 5.05 -9.22
N GLY A 241 1.40 4.86 -10.54
CA GLY A 241 0.43 4.00 -11.20
C GLY A 241 -1.01 4.44 -10.90
N LEU A 242 -1.84 3.49 -10.46
CA LEU A 242 -3.21 3.75 -10.01
C LEU A 242 -3.28 4.59 -8.72
N GLY A 243 -2.15 4.78 -8.03
CA GLY A 243 -2.06 5.45 -6.74
C GLY A 243 -2.11 4.45 -5.57
N SER A 244 -2.51 4.90 -4.38
CA SER A 244 -2.58 4.02 -3.21
C SER A 244 -3.93 3.33 -3.09
N PRO A 245 -3.96 2.00 -2.90
CA PRO A 245 -5.21 1.26 -2.80
C PRO A 245 -5.94 1.54 -1.49
N SER A 246 -7.27 1.64 -1.56
CA SER A 246 -8.16 1.58 -0.42
C SER A 246 -8.76 0.18 -0.30
N LEU A 247 -8.26 -0.61 0.66
CA LEU A 247 -8.67 -2.02 0.82
C LEU A 247 -10.16 -2.19 1.11
N ASN A 248 -10.77 -1.24 1.81
CA ASN A 248 -12.20 -1.27 2.09
C ASN A 248 -13.04 -1.18 0.80
N TYR A 249 -12.68 -0.25 -0.10
CA TYR A 249 -13.37 -0.11 -1.39
C TYR A 249 -13.00 -1.22 -2.37
N LEU A 250 -11.75 -1.68 -2.39
CA LEU A 250 -11.38 -2.87 -3.17
C LEU A 250 -12.23 -4.07 -2.75
N ARG A 251 -12.31 -4.37 -1.44
CA ARG A 251 -13.17 -5.43 -0.94
C ARG A 251 -14.63 -5.23 -1.32
N LEU A 252 -15.15 -4.01 -1.19
CA LEU A 252 -16.55 -3.69 -1.52
C LEU A 252 -16.86 -4.00 -2.99
N LEU A 253 -16.01 -3.50 -3.89
CA LEU A 253 -16.20 -3.61 -5.34
C LEU A 253 -15.99 -5.05 -5.83
N LEU A 254 -14.99 -5.76 -5.31
CA LEU A 254 -14.69 -7.15 -5.67
C LEU A 254 -15.71 -8.14 -5.11
N SER A 255 -16.37 -7.81 -4.00
CA SER A 255 -17.49 -8.60 -3.48
C SER A 255 -18.83 -8.23 -4.12
N HIS A 256 -18.86 -7.27 -5.05
CA HIS A 256 -20.07 -6.74 -5.68
C HIS A 256 -21.13 -6.26 -4.67
N GLN A 257 -20.68 -5.72 -3.54
CA GLN A 257 -21.55 -5.21 -2.49
C GLN A 257 -21.73 -3.70 -2.58
N THR A 258 -22.76 -3.22 -1.89
CA THR A 258 -23.02 -1.78 -1.70
C THR A 258 -23.02 -1.48 -0.21
N ILE A 259 -22.55 -0.28 0.16
CA ILE A 259 -22.52 0.16 1.55
C ILE A 259 -23.94 0.20 2.11
N GLY A 260 -24.15 -0.50 3.23
CA GLY A 260 -25.41 -0.56 3.94
C GLY A 260 -25.65 0.63 4.89
N PRO A 261 -26.75 0.59 5.66
CA PRO A 261 -26.95 1.56 6.74
C PRO A 261 -25.90 1.40 7.85
N VAL A 262 -25.67 2.47 8.62
CA VAL A 262 -24.77 2.46 9.78
C VAL A 262 -25.22 1.38 10.77
N SER A 263 -24.28 0.55 11.21
CA SER A 263 -24.46 -0.46 12.25
C SER A 263 -24.00 0.09 13.60
N PRO A 264 -24.91 0.35 14.56
CA PRO A 264 -24.52 0.80 15.90
C PRO A 264 -23.70 -0.24 16.66
N SER A 265 -23.90 -1.52 16.36
CA SER A 265 -23.20 -2.62 17.03
C SER A 265 -21.76 -2.83 16.57
N LEU A 266 -21.41 -2.34 15.37
CA LEU A 266 -20.06 -2.48 14.79
C LEU A 266 -19.31 -1.14 14.70
N SER A 267 -20.02 -0.01 14.73
CA SER A 267 -19.39 1.31 14.78
C SER A 267 -18.72 1.51 16.14
N LEU A 268 -17.55 2.17 16.15
CA LEU A 268 -16.71 2.30 17.33
C LEU A 268 -16.48 3.76 17.68
N VAL A 269 -16.33 4.02 18.98
CA VAL A 269 -15.86 5.30 19.52
C VAL A 269 -14.61 5.00 20.35
N ALA A 270 -13.53 5.71 20.09
CA ALA A 270 -12.27 5.56 20.80
C ALA A 270 -11.65 6.92 21.11
N SER A 271 -10.98 7.03 22.26
CA SER A 271 -10.05 8.13 22.52
C SER A 271 -8.68 7.76 21.97
N SER A 272 -8.14 8.57 21.06
CA SER A 272 -6.79 8.37 20.51
C SER A 272 -5.75 9.27 21.16
N ARG A 273 -6.17 10.25 21.97
CA ARG A 273 -5.31 11.12 22.76
C ARG A 273 -6.12 11.68 23.94
N ILE A 274 -5.53 11.66 25.13
CA ILE A 274 -6.12 12.28 26.32
C ILE A 274 -5.76 13.77 26.31
N ALA A 275 -6.72 14.65 26.60
CA ALA A 275 -6.45 16.07 26.75
C ALA A 275 -5.54 16.30 27.96
N VAL A 276 -4.66 17.29 27.87
CA VAL A 276 -3.89 17.74 29.03
C VAL A 276 -4.63 18.92 29.64
N ASP A 277 -4.56 19.03 30.97
CA ASP A 277 -5.21 20.07 31.76
C ASP A 277 -4.48 21.43 31.63
N ASP A 278 -4.17 21.83 30.40
CA ASP A 278 -3.45 23.07 30.06
C ASP A 278 -4.27 24.03 29.19
N GLY A 279 -5.48 23.62 28.78
CA GLY A 279 -6.38 24.37 27.91
C GLY A 279 -5.94 24.45 26.45
N VAL A 280 -4.83 23.80 26.09
CA VAL A 280 -4.13 23.99 24.81
C VAL A 280 -3.92 22.66 24.09
N THR A 281 -3.45 21.64 24.79
CA THR A 281 -3.16 20.32 24.22
C THR A 281 -4.44 19.53 24.07
N ALA A 282 -4.93 19.48 22.83
CA ALA A 282 -6.16 18.78 22.52
C ALA A 282 -6.04 17.26 22.70
N GLY A 283 -7.00 16.67 23.41
CA GLY A 283 -7.37 15.28 23.29
C GLY A 283 -8.17 15.02 22.02
N LEU A 284 -8.27 13.76 21.62
CA LEU A 284 -8.91 13.33 20.39
C LEU A 284 -9.90 12.20 20.69
N ILE A 285 -11.15 12.40 20.29
CA ILE A 285 -12.15 11.33 20.18
C ILE A 285 -12.35 11.03 18.70
N GLN A 286 -12.25 9.77 18.33
CA GLN A 286 -12.53 9.29 16.99
C GLN A 286 -13.76 8.39 17.00
N VAL A 287 -14.69 8.64 16.08
CA VAL A 287 -15.87 7.81 15.82
C VAL A 287 -15.73 7.18 14.45
N ASN A 288 -15.74 5.85 14.35
CA ASN A 288 -15.70 5.12 13.08
C ASN A 288 -17.06 4.53 12.78
N LEU A 289 -17.70 5.01 11.72
CA LEU A 289 -18.97 4.49 11.24
C LEU A 289 -18.74 3.38 10.22
N VAL A 290 -19.36 2.22 10.48
CA VAL A 290 -19.37 1.09 9.56
C VAL A 290 -20.76 0.52 9.40
N ASP A 291 -21.02 -0.18 8.29
CA ASP A 291 -22.23 -0.95 8.08
C ASP A 291 -22.17 -2.34 8.74
N ALA A 292 -23.22 -3.16 8.55
CA ALA A 292 -23.29 -4.51 9.12
C ALA A 292 -22.21 -5.49 8.59
N ASN A 293 -21.56 -5.15 7.47
CA ASN A 293 -20.48 -5.92 6.85
C ASN A 293 -19.09 -5.29 7.10
N GLY A 294 -19.03 -4.30 8.00
CA GLY A 294 -17.80 -3.60 8.37
C GLY A 294 -17.25 -2.67 7.28
N TYR A 295 -18.04 -2.28 6.28
CA TYR A 295 -17.60 -1.26 5.32
C TYR A 295 -17.76 0.15 5.91
N PRO A 296 -16.76 1.04 5.72
CA PRO A 296 -16.87 2.44 6.10
C PRO A 296 -18.12 3.13 5.55
N VAL A 297 -18.83 3.86 6.41
CA VAL A 297 -19.98 4.68 6.00
C VAL A 297 -19.57 6.14 6.02
N SER A 298 -19.48 6.74 4.83
CA SER A 298 -19.03 8.12 4.64
C SER A 298 -20.20 9.12 4.56
N GLY A 299 -19.90 10.41 4.80
CA GLY A 299 -20.83 11.53 4.63
C GLY A 299 -21.97 11.60 5.66
N LYS A 300 -21.91 10.82 6.74
CA LYS A 300 -22.91 10.87 7.82
C LYS A 300 -22.46 11.86 8.88
N SER A 301 -23.38 12.71 9.34
CA SER A 301 -23.10 13.62 10.44
C SER A 301 -23.09 12.85 11.76
N VAL A 302 -21.98 12.96 12.50
CA VAL A 302 -21.84 12.47 13.87
C VAL A 302 -21.80 13.69 14.78
N THR A 303 -22.52 13.60 15.90
CA THR A 303 -22.55 14.64 16.93
C THR A 303 -22.13 14.05 18.26
N LEU A 304 -21.17 14.68 18.95
CA LEU A 304 -20.85 14.39 20.34
C LEU A 304 -21.63 15.32 21.26
N THR A 305 -22.26 14.74 22.28
CA THR A 305 -22.91 15.50 23.34
C THR A 305 -21.99 15.52 24.56
N PRO A 306 -21.51 16.70 25.01
CA PRO A 306 -20.71 16.80 26.22
C PRO A 306 -21.45 16.24 27.43
N ASN A 307 -20.76 15.52 28.31
CA ASN A 307 -21.29 15.19 29.62
C ASN A 307 -21.34 16.48 30.45
N GLY A 308 -22.51 16.83 31.00
CA GLY A 308 -22.71 18.08 31.75
C GLY A 308 -21.87 18.22 33.03
N THR A 309 -21.18 17.15 33.46
CA THR A 309 -20.24 17.17 34.59
C THR A 309 -18.77 17.22 34.17
N SER A 310 -18.47 17.21 32.87
CA SER A 310 -17.09 17.24 32.36
C SER A 310 -16.60 18.67 32.18
N HIS A 311 -15.33 18.90 32.52
CA HIS A 311 -14.64 20.17 32.30
C HIS A 311 -14.06 20.32 30.88
N ALA A 312 -14.05 19.23 30.11
CA ALA A 312 -13.55 19.21 28.75
C ALA A 312 -14.46 19.95 27.77
N VAL A 313 -13.87 20.80 26.94
CA VAL A 313 -14.54 21.59 25.89
C VAL A 313 -14.27 20.97 24.53
N ILE A 314 -15.33 20.55 23.83
CA ILE A 314 -15.24 20.01 22.46
C ILE A 314 -15.25 21.17 21.46
N THR A 315 -14.21 21.30 20.63
CA THR A 315 -14.03 22.45 19.72
C THR A 315 -15.08 22.47 18.59
N SER A 316 -15.38 21.31 18.01
CA SER A 316 -16.49 21.12 17.08
C SER A 316 -17.31 19.93 17.54
N VAL A 317 -18.58 20.14 17.87
CA VAL A 317 -19.44 19.05 18.39
C VAL A 317 -20.01 18.16 17.29
N SER A 318 -19.82 18.51 16.02
CA SER A 318 -20.32 17.72 14.90
C SER A 318 -19.40 17.73 13.68
N GLY A 319 -19.35 16.63 12.94
CA GLY A 319 -18.62 16.53 11.67
C GLY A 319 -19.14 15.39 10.78
N PRO A 320 -18.90 15.45 9.46
CA PRO A 320 -19.21 14.34 8.55
C PRO A 320 -18.15 13.24 8.63
N SER A 321 -18.56 11.98 8.52
CA SER A 321 -17.65 10.84 8.40
C SER A 321 -16.86 10.88 7.09
N ASP A 322 -15.57 10.59 7.18
CA ASP A 322 -14.66 10.60 6.05
C ASP A 322 -14.96 9.49 5.03
N LEU A 323 -14.37 9.62 3.84
CA LEU A 323 -14.55 8.65 2.77
C LEU A 323 -13.78 7.34 3.03
N ASN A 324 -12.67 7.36 3.78
CA ASN A 324 -11.63 6.35 3.75
C ASN A 324 -11.84 5.25 4.80
N SER A 325 -12.23 5.68 5.98
CA SER A 325 -12.36 4.89 7.20
C SER A 325 -13.73 5.07 7.86
N GLY A 326 -14.55 6.00 7.38
CA GLY A 326 -15.84 6.35 7.99
C GLY A 326 -15.64 7.11 9.29
N ALA A 327 -14.44 7.66 9.52
CA ALA A 327 -14.08 8.30 10.76
C ALA A 327 -14.56 9.75 10.85
N VAL A 328 -14.87 10.19 12.06
CA VAL A 328 -15.01 11.59 12.46
C VAL A 328 -14.10 11.80 13.65
N VAL A 329 -13.21 12.80 13.55
CA VAL A 329 -12.28 13.16 14.62
C VAL A 329 -12.78 14.43 15.30
N PHE A 330 -12.85 14.39 16.61
CA PHE A 330 -13.28 15.47 17.48
C PHE A 330 -12.13 15.87 18.41
N HIS A 331 -11.85 17.17 18.47
CA HIS A 331 -10.85 17.75 19.35
C HIS A 331 -11.52 18.25 20.63
N LEU A 332 -10.90 17.96 21.77
CA LEU A 332 -11.31 18.47 23.07
C LEU A 332 -10.13 19.03 23.85
N THR A 333 -10.32 20.11 24.58
CA THR A 333 -9.33 20.63 25.53
C THR A 333 -9.89 20.59 26.94
N ASP A 334 -9.03 20.42 27.94
CA ASP A 334 -9.41 20.58 29.35
C ASP A 334 -8.55 21.67 29.98
N THR A 335 -9.15 22.47 30.85
CA THR A 335 -8.49 23.57 31.57
C THR A 335 -8.35 23.28 33.07
N THR A 336 -8.89 22.14 33.54
CA THR A 336 -9.01 21.82 34.96
C THR A 336 -8.10 20.66 35.32
N ILE A 337 -7.19 20.86 36.26
CA ILE A 337 -6.35 19.78 36.80
C ILE A 337 -7.21 18.87 37.68
N GLU A 338 -7.29 17.58 37.35
CA GLU A 338 -8.00 16.55 38.14
C GLU A 338 -7.13 15.80 39.16
#